data_AF-A0A1H5UVE5-F1
#
_entry.id   AF-A0A1H5UVE5-F1
#
_cell.length_a   1.000
_cell.length_b   1.000
_cell.length_c   1.000
_cell.angle_alpha   90.00
_cell.angle_beta   90.00
_cell.angle_gamma   90.00
#
_symmetry.space_group_name_H-M   'P 1'
#
loop_
_entity.id
_entity.type
_entity.pdbx_description
1 polymer ?
#
loop_
_entity_poly.entity_id
_entity_poly.type
_entity_poly.pdbx_seq_one_letter_code
_entity_poly.pdbx_strand_id
1 'polypeptide(L)'
;MFGNKKDSAEDNALLEQVGTIIGPGAVIEGPLTTKDSTRIDGIIKGNVTISGALIIGQDGKITGTVSALNVYVAGEVTGNITAPQGKIEISDTGKVYGDISCKGIIIDENAVFQGKCEMTGQDKSSASIAKERAVADKESKEETAEENKTETN
;
A
#
# COMPACT_ATOMS: atom_id res chain seq x y z
N MET A 1 14.50 7.07 -49.00
CA MET A 1 14.39 5.76 -48.30
C MET A 1 15.80 5.43 -47.85
N PHE A 2 16.17 5.29 -46.58
CA PHE A 2 15.49 4.73 -45.42
C PHE A 2 15.94 5.49 -44.16
N GLY A 3 15.00 5.83 -43.27
CA GLY A 3 15.32 6.39 -41.96
C GLY A 3 15.76 5.29 -41.00
N ASN A 4 16.91 5.47 -40.36
CA ASN A 4 17.32 4.67 -39.22
C ASN A 4 16.32 4.88 -38.08
N LYS A 5 15.45 3.89 -37.86
CA LYS A 5 14.87 3.61 -36.55
C LYS A 5 16.03 3.18 -35.65
N LYS A 6 16.44 4.06 -34.75
CA LYS A 6 17.22 3.66 -33.58
C LYS A 6 16.21 3.28 -32.53
N ASP A 7 16.11 1.97 -32.33
CA ASP A 7 15.19 1.30 -31.43
C ASP A 7 15.31 1.79 -29.98
N SER A 8 14.18 2.27 -29.44
CA SER A 8 13.49 1.66 -28.30
C SER A 8 14.35 1.17 -27.12
N ALA A 9 15.13 2.06 -26.49
CA ALA A 9 15.87 1.73 -25.26
C ALA A 9 15.57 2.68 -24.08
N GLU A 10 14.49 3.47 -24.13
CA GLU A 10 14.17 4.49 -23.12
C GLU A 10 12.84 4.26 -22.36
N ASP A 11 12.23 3.07 -22.47
CA ASP A 11 10.89 2.80 -21.89
C ASP A 11 10.85 1.69 -20.82
N ASN A 12 11.98 1.36 -20.19
CA ASN A 12 12.06 0.36 -19.10
C ASN A 12 12.75 0.87 -17.81
N ALA A 13 12.90 2.18 -17.64
CA ALA A 13 13.63 2.78 -16.51
C ALA A 13 12.73 3.16 -15.30
N LEU A 14 11.50 2.66 -15.22
CA LEU A 14 10.62 2.77 -14.05
C LEU A 14 10.37 1.40 -13.38
N LEU A 15 11.19 0.41 -13.69
CA LEU A 15 11.37 -0.71 -12.77
C LEU A 15 12.10 -0.14 -11.56
N GLU A 16 11.47 -0.12 -10.40
CA GLU A 16 12.20 0.12 -9.15
C GLU A 16 13.39 -0.83 -9.13
N GLN A 17 14.58 -0.27 -9.36
CA GLN A 17 15.79 -1.04 -9.44
C GLN A 17 16.01 -1.63 -8.05
N VAL A 18 15.81 -2.93 -7.91
CA VAL A 18 16.11 -3.64 -6.67
C VAL A 18 17.62 -3.50 -6.45
N GLY A 19 18.01 -2.59 -5.56
CA GLY A 19 19.40 -2.24 -5.32
C GLY A 19 20.11 -3.25 -4.42
N THR A 20 19.35 -3.97 -3.58
CA THR A 20 19.90 -4.99 -2.67
C THR A 20 19.12 -6.29 -2.79
N ILE A 21 19.84 -7.40 -2.96
CA ILE A 21 19.26 -8.75 -2.98
C ILE A 21 19.99 -9.59 -1.94
N ILE A 22 19.23 -10.13 -0.98
CA ILE A 22 19.70 -11.08 0.01
C ILE A 22 19.21 -12.46 -0.42
N GLY A 23 20.13 -13.28 -0.91
CA GLY A 23 19.82 -14.59 -1.47
C GLY A 23 19.44 -15.65 -0.43
N PRO A 24 18.96 -16.81 -0.91
CA PRO A 24 18.64 -17.95 -0.05
C PRO A 24 19.86 -18.47 0.69
N GLY A 25 19.65 -18.86 1.95
CA GLY A 25 20.71 -19.33 2.85
C GLY A 25 21.50 -18.23 3.57
N ALA A 26 21.28 -16.95 3.24
CA ALA A 26 21.83 -15.85 4.02
C ALA A 26 21.13 -15.77 5.39
N VAL A 27 21.93 -15.62 6.45
CA VAL A 27 21.46 -15.38 7.81
C VAL A 27 22.08 -14.08 8.31
N ILE A 28 21.22 -13.10 8.62
CA ILE A 28 21.63 -11.80 9.13
C ILE A 28 21.08 -11.66 10.55
N GLU A 29 21.95 -11.39 11.51
CA GLU A 29 21.57 -11.11 12.89
C GLU A 29 22.01 -9.68 13.22
N GLY A 30 21.04 -8.80 13.46
CA GLY A 30 21.27 -7.37 13.69
C GLY A 30 20.35 -6.46 12.86
N PRO A 31 20.49 -5.13 12.98
CA PRO A 31 19.70 -4.18 12.20
C PRO A 31 20.16 -4.11 10.74
N LEU A 32 19.21 -4.06 9.81
CA LEU A 32 19.44 -3.86 8.39
C LEU A 32 18.83 -2.53 7.96
N THR A 33 19.63 -1.66 7.33
CA THR A 33 19.15 -0.40 6.76
C THR A 33 19.58 -0.27 5.30
N THR A 34 18.61 -0.06 4.40
CA THR A 34 18.88 0.18 2.97
C THR A 34 18.05 1.36 2.46
N LYS A 35 18.60 2.06 1.45
CA LYS A 35 17.91 3.20 0.82
C LYS A 35 17.10 2.76 -0.39
N ASP A 36 17.63 1.80 -1.14
CA ASP A 36 17.01 1.28 -2.35
C ASP A 36 16.07 0.12 -2.05
N SER A 37 15.25 -0.24 -3.04
CA SER A 37 14.34 -1.37 -2.94
C SER A 37 15.13 -2.67 -2.75
N THR A 38 14.67 -3.49 -1.81
CA THR A 38 15.43 -4.63 -1.30
C THR A 38 14.60 -5.91 -1.38
N ARG A 39 15.21 -6.97 -1.93
CA ARG A 39 14.63 -8.31 -1.97
C ARG A 39 15.33 -9.23 -0.96
N ILE A 40 14.55 -9.99 -0.21
CA ILE A 40 15.02 -10.88 0.85
C ILE A 40 14.44 -12.28 0.63
N ASP A 41 15.29 -13.23 0.30
CA ASP A 41 14.98 -14.66 0.20
C ASP A 41 15.71 -15.47 1.31
N GLY A 42 16.16 -14.83 2.40
CA GLY A 42 16.92 -15.44 3.50
C GLY A 42 16.33 -15.16 4.90
N ILE A 43 17.10 -15.46 5.95
CA ILE A 43 16.69 -15.27 7.35
C ILE A 43 17.28 -13.98 7.93
N ILE A 44 16.43 -13.11 8.45
CA ILE A 44 16.83 -11.89 9.15
C ILE A 44 16.26 -11.90 10.57
N LYS A 45 17.13 -11.73 11.56
CA LYS A 45 16.76 -11.54 12.96
C LYS A 45 17.20 -10.14 13.39
N GLY A 46 16.26 -9.22 13.45
CA GLY A 46 16.51 -7.83 13.82
C GLY A 46 15.58 -6.84 13.13
N ASN A 47 15.86 -5.56 13.35
CA ASN A 47 15.03 -4.48 12.80
C ASN A 47 15.45 -4.19 11.36
N VAL A 48 14.48 -4.10 10.46
CA VAL A 48 14.69 -3.84 9.03
C VAL A 48 14.10 -2.48 8.69
N THR A 49 14.92 -1.56 8.19
CA THR A 49 14.50 -0.22 7.77
C THR A 49 14.88 0.02 6.32
N ILE A 50 13.89 0.16 5.45
CA ILE A 50 14.09 0.28 4.00
C ILE A 50 13.40 1.56 3.55
N SER A 51 14.10 2.46 2.86
CA SER A 51 13.44 3.69 2.36
C SER A 51 12.60 3.43 1.10
N GLY A 52 12.92 2.39 0.34
CA GLY A 52 12.18 1.95 -0.85
C GLY A 52 11.19 0.81 -0.57
N ALA A 53 10.95 -0.01 -1.60
CA ALA A 53 10.10 -1.18 -1.51
C ALA A 53 10.85 -2.38 -0.90
N LEU A 54 10.18 -3.13 -0.03
CA LEU A 54 10.66 -4.39 0.53
C LEU A 54 9.91 -5.55 -0.11
N ILE A 55 10.65 -6.52 -0.64
CA ILE A 55 10.10 -7.77 -1.19
C ILE A 55 10.65 -8.92 -0.35
N ILE A 56 9.77 -9.64 0.33
CA ILE A 56 10.11 -10.85 1.08
C ILE A 56 9.67 -12.03 0.21
N GLY A 57 10.63 -12.76 -0.34
CA GLY A 57 10.35 -13.95 -1.13
C GLY A 57 9.84 -15.11 -0.26
N GLN A 58 9.46 -16.22 -0.91
CA GLN A 58 8.85 -17.37 -0.25
C GLN A 58 9.74 -18.01 0.84
N ASP A 59 11.06 -18.02 0.62
CA ASP A 59 12.05 -18.52 1.58
C ASP A 59 12.48 -17.45 2.62
N GLY A 60 12.01 -16.22 2.44
CA GLY A 60 12.33 -15.10 3.31
C GLY A 60 11.67 -15.23 4.68
N LYS A 61 12.48 -15.11 5.74
CA LYS A 61 11.99 -15.11 7.13
C LYS A 61 12.53 -13.92 7.89
N ILE A 62 11.65 -13.07 8.38
CA ILE A 62 12.04 -11.89 9.16
C ILE A 62 11.47 -12.01 10.58
N THR A 63 12.34 -11.90 11.58
CA THR A 63 11.94 -11.79 12.99
C THR A 63 12.39 -10.45 13.54
N GLY A 64 11.44 -9.55 13.78
CA GLY A 64 11.71 -8.19 14.27
C GLY A 64 10.76 -7.14 13.69
N THR A 65 11.09 -5.86 13.90
CA THR A 65 10.29 -4.74 13.39
C THR A 65 10.73 -4.36 11.98
N VAL A 66 9.77 -4.27 11.06
CA VAL A 66 9.99 -3.91 9.66
C VAL A 66 9.39 -2.53 9.38
N SER A 67 10.17 -1.65 8.77
CA SER A 67 9.73 -0.34 8.30
C SER A 67 10.13 -0.16 6.85
N ALA A 68 9.14 0.06 5.96
CA ALA A 68 9.39 0.28 4.54
C ALA A 68 8.35 1.21 3.90
N LEU A 69 8.60 1.68 2.68
CA LEU A 69 7.60 2.44 1.93
C LEU A 69 6.45 1.53 1.49
N ASN A 70 6.79 0.45 0.77
CA ASN A 70 5.87 -0.60 0.34
C ASN A 70 6.44 -1.94 0.78
N VAL A 71 5.58 -2.89 1.15
CA VAL A 71 5.99 -4.23 1.57
C VAL A 71 5.23 -5.28 0.79
N TYR A 72 5.95 -6.20 0.17
CA TYR A 72 5.40 -7.41 -0.43
C TYR A 72 5.87 -8.63 0.36
N VAL A 73 4.95 -9.47 0.82
CA VAL A 73 5.23 -10.63 1.68
C VAL A 73 4.76 -11.92 1.01
N ALA A 74 5.70 -12.71 0.49
CA ALA A 74 5.46 -14.10 0.08
C ALA A 74 6.02 -15.13 1.08
N GLY A 75 6.89 -14.70 2.00
CA GLY A 75 7.50 -15.53 3.04
C GLY A 75 6.83 -15.38 4.41
N GLU A 76 7.64 -15.41 5.47
CA GLU A 76 7.19 -15.36 6.86
C GLU A 76 7.75 -14.15 7.60
N VAL A 77 6.88 -13.38 8.26
CA VAL A 77 7.25 -12.23 9.09
C VAL A 77 6.68 -12.41 10.49
N THR A 78 7.55 -12.37 11.49
CA THR A 78 7.18 -12.41 12.91
C THR A 78 7.64 -11.12 13.57
N GLY A 79 6.70 -10.22 13.81
CA GLY A 79 6.93 -8.89 14.36
C GLY A 79 6.11 -7.81 13.67
N ASN A 80 6.38 -6.55 14.02
CA ASN A 80 5.54 -5.43 13.62
C ASN A 80 5.97 -4.87 12.26
N ILE A 81 5.03 -4.60 11.37
CA ILE A 81 5.29 -4.03 10.04
C ILE A 81 4.69 -2.63 9.97
N THR A 82 5.50 -1.64 9.61
CA THR A 82 5.08 -0.24 9.47
C THR A 82 5.35 0.24 8.04
N ALA A 83 4.30 0.67 7.35
CA ALA A 83 4.34 1.25 6.00
C ALA A 83 3.46 2.51 5.96
N PRO A 84 3.92 3.63 6.58
CA PRO A 84 3.04 4.74 6.96
C PRO A 84 2.44 5.48 5.75
N GLN A 85 3.10 5.44 4.60
CA GLN A 85 2.69 6.15 3.39
C GLN A 85 2.26 5.21 2.25
N GLY A 86 2.61 3.93 2.33
CA GLY A 86 2.41 2.98 1.24
C GLY A 86 1.56 1.78 1.63
N LYS A 87 1.65 0.76 0.79
CA LYS A 87 0.81 -0.43 0.88
C LYS A 87 1.59 -1.65 1.36
N ILE A 88 0.89 -2.54 2.04
CA ILE A 88 1.37 -3.88 2.41
C ILE A 88 0.56 -4.89 1.61
N GLU A 89 1.25 -5.80 0.94
CA GLU A 89 0.67 -6.83 0.10
C GLU A 89 1.16 -8.19 0.59
N ILE A 90 0.23 -9.04 1.02
CA ILE A 90 0.52 -10.38 1.50
C ILE A 90 0.06 -11.36 0.41
N SER A 91 1.02 -12.02 -0.22
CA SER A 91 0.81 -13.06 -1.24
C SER A 91 0.10 -14.26 -0.64
N ASP A 92 -0.43 -15.12 -1.51
CA ASP A 92 -1.02 -16.42 -1.19
C ASP A 92 -0.17 -17.31 -0.25
N THR A 93 1.15 -17.30 -0.35
CA THR A 93 2.06 -18.05 0.53
C THR A 93 2.52 -17.26 1.76
N GLY A 94 2.17 -15.98 1.84
CA GLY A 94 2.63 -15.03 2.84
C GLY A 94 2.04 -15.29 4.22
N LYS A 95 2.88 -15.19 5.25
CA LYS A 95 2.50 -15.35 6.66
C LYS A 95 3.03 -14.18 7.47
N VAL A 96 2.13 -13.46 8.15
CA VAL A 96 2.48 -12.35 9.03
C VAL A 96 1.89 -12.60 10.41
N TYR A 97 2.76 -12.63 11.42
CA TYR A 97 2.46 -12.76 12.83
C TYR A 97 2.94 -11.51 13.56
N GLY A 98 2.05 -10.54 13.76
CA GLY A 98 2.36 -9.27 14.41
C GLY A 98 1.48 -8.13 13.94
N ASP A 99 1.73 -6.94 14.48
CA ASP A 99 0.89 -5.78 14.22
C ASP A 99 1.32 -5.06 12.94
N ILE A 100 0.34 -4.65 12.14
CA ILE A 100 0.53 -3.93 10.89
C ILE A 100 0.01 -2.50 11.03
N SER A 101 0.83 -1.53 10.63
CA SER A 101 0.41 -0.15 10.43
C SER A 101 0.69 0.27 8.99
N CYS A 102 -0.34 0.60 8.20
CA CYS A 102 -0.15 0.94 6.79
C CYS A 102 -1.22 1.88 6.23
N LYS A 103 -0.99 2.47 5.06
CA LYS A 103 -2.04 3.24 4.36
C LYS A 103 -3.05 2.34 3.66
N GLY A 104 -2.59 1.22 3.10
CA GLY A 104 -3.40 0.24 2.40
C GLY A 104 -2.87 -1.17 2.62
N ILE A 105 -3.77 -2.15 2.66
CA ILE A 105 -3.42 -3.56 2.79
C ILE A 105 -4.15 -4.39 1.73
N ILE A 106 -3.43 -5.32 1.12
CA ILE A 106 -3.95 -6.34 0.19
C ILE A 106 -3.54 -7.69 0.77
N ILE A 107 -4.50 -8.61 0.89
CA ILE A 107 -4.28 -9.95 1.42
C ILE A 107 -4.87 -10.92 0.40
N ASP A 108 -4.02 -11.73 -0.19
CA ASP A 108 -4.42 -12.72 -1.18
C ASP A 108 -5.06 -13.96 -0.54
N GLU A 109 -5.71 -14.76 -1.37
CA GLU A 109 -6.28 -16.04 -0.96
C GLU A 109 -5.20 -16.97 -0.40
N ASN A 110 -5.48 -17.61 0.73
CA ASN A 110 -4.57 -18.51 1.49
C ASN A 110 -3.47 -17.83 2.31
N ALA A 111 -3.35 -16.50 2.26
CA ALA A 111 -2.45 -15.76 3.13
C ALA A 111 -2.85 -15.88 4.61
N VAL A 112 -1.86 -15.87 5.51
CA VAL A 112 -2.10 -15.91 6.97
C VAL A 112 -1.68 -14.58 7.58
N PHE A 113 -2.65 -13.87 8.16
CA PHE A 113 -2.38 -12.67 8.96
C PHE A 113 -2.92 -12.86 10.38
N GLN A 114 -2.07 -12.71 11.39
CA GLN A 114 -2.42 -12.77 12.80
C GLN A 114 -1.83 -11.58 13.55
N GLY A 115 -2.68 -10.59 13.87
CA GLY A 115 -2.30 -9.43 14.66
C GLY A 115 -3.31 -8.29 14.51
N LYS A 116 -2.96 -7.11 15.04
CA LYS A 116 -3.78 -5.90 14.86
C LYS A 116 -3.35 -5.19 13.58
N CYS A 117 -4.31 -4.78 12.75
CA CYS A 117 -4.05 -3.90 11.62
C CYS A 117 -4.61 -2.50 11.90
N GLU A 118 -3.79 -1.47 11.72
CA GLU A 118 -4.18 -0.07 11.87
C GLU A 118 -3.89 0.70 10.58
N MET A 119 -4.94 1.25 9.97
CA MET A 119 -4.79 1.99 8.71
C MET A 119 -4.52 3.47 8.94
N THR A 120 -3.27 3.89 8.71
CA THR A 120 -2.81 5.28 8.83
C THR A 120 -3.01 5.99 7.50
N GLY A 121 -4.19 6.57 7.29
CA GLY A 121 -4.48 7.24 6.02
C GLY A 121 -5.96 7.42 5.68
N GLN A 122 -6.87 7.04 6.58
CA GLN A 122 -8.23 7.57 6.51
C GLN A 122 -8.17 9.05 6.89
N ASP A 123 -7.90 9.90 5.91
CA ASP A 123 -8.47 11.24 5.92
C ASP A 123 -9.95 11.07 6.26
N LYS A 124 -10.40 11.76 7.29
CA LYS A 124 -11.80 11.83 7.73
C LYS A 124 -12.70 12.53 6.68
N SER A 125 -12.44 12.32 5.40
CA SER A 125 -13.08 12.93 4.24
C SER A 125 -14.21 12.06 3.69
N SER A 126 -14.18 10.74 3.89
CA SER A 126 -15.30 9.85 3.51
C SER A 126 -16.54 10.02 4.39
N ALA A 127 -16.44 10.66 5.56
CA ALA A 127 -17.60 11.13 6.34
C ALA A 127 -18.22 12.43 5.79
N SER A 128 -17.49 13.18 4.95
CA SER A 128 -17.95 14.45 4.36
C SER A 128 -18.70 14.23 3.05
N ILE A 129 -18.34 13.22 2.26
CA ILE A 129 -19.01 12.93 0.97
C ILE A 129 -20.45 12.43 1.17
N ALA A 130 -20.73 11.75 2.29
CA ALA A 130 -22.09 11.32 2.62
C ALA A 130 -23.00 12.47 3.13
N LYS A 131 -22.43 13.62 3.51
CA LYS A 131 -23.19 14.77 4.05
C LYS A 131 -23.54 15.81 2.98
N GLU A 132 -22.79 15.88 1.89
CA GLU A 132 -23.07 16.79 0.76
C GLU A 132 -24.24 16.31 -0.13
N ARG A 133 -24.43 14.98 -0.30
CA ARG A 133 -25.54 14.43 -1.10
C ARG A 133 -26.93 14.53 -0.45
N ALA A 134 -27.02 14.90 0.82
CA ALA A 134 -28.30 15.04 1.53
C ALA A 134 -28.89 16.46 1.51
N VAL A 135 -28.15 17.46 0.99
CA VAL A 135 -28.60 18.87 1.02
C VAL A 135 -29.25 19.31 -0.31
N ALA A 136 -29.08 18.56 -1.41
CA ALA A 136 -29.64 18.93 -2.72
C ALA A 136 -31.11 18.54 -2.96
N ASP A 137 -31.76 17.81 -2.04
CA ASP A 137 -33.13 17.28 -2.24
C ASP A 137 -34.21 18.00 -1.41
N LYS A 138 -33.90 19.17 -0.81
CA LYS A 138 -34.87 19.93 0.01
C LYS A 138 -35.23 21.34 -0.47
N GLU A 139 -34.66 21.83 -1.57
CA GLU A 139 -34.94 23.20 -2.07
C GLU A 139 -35.84 23.28 -3.31
N SER A 140 -36.52 22.19 -3.73
CA SER A 140 -37.36 22.22 -4.95
C SER A 140 -38.86 22.02 -4.74
N LYS A 141 -39.41 22.17 -3.52
CA LYS A 141 -40.87 22.12 -3.28
C LYS A 141 -41.35 23.04 -2.15
N GLU A 142 -41.29 24.36 -2.31
CA GLU A 142 -42.35 25.26 -1.79
C GLU A 142 -42.30 26.71 -2.32
N GLU A 143 -41.81 26.95 -3.54
CA GLU A 143 -41.87 28.28 -4.19
C GLU A 143 -42.83 28.25 -5.40
N THR A 144 -44.06 27.73 -5.21
CA THR A 144 -45.10 27.71 -6.25
C THR A 144 -46.49 28.06 -5.73
N ALA A 145 -46.59 29.00 -4.80
CA ALA A 145 -47.89 29.46 -4.27
C ALA A 145 -48.21 30.95 -4.52
N GLU A 146 -47.31 31.73 -5.13
CA GLU A 146 -47.53 33.19 -5.25
C GLU A 146 -47.38 33.69 -6.69
N GLU A 147 -48.05 33.04 -7.65
CA GLU A 147 -48.18 33.59 -9.01
C GLU A 147 -49.47 33.08 -9.68
N ASN A 148 -50.63 33.46 -9.10
CA ASN A 148 -51.88 33.51 -9.89
C ASN A 148 -52.92 34.47 -9.28
N LYS A 149 -52.44 35.65 -8.89
CA LYS A 149 -53.28 36.84 -8.77
C LYS A 149 -52.56 37.96 -9.50
N THR A 150 -52.80 38.08 -10.80
CA THR A 150 -53.11 39.33 -11.53
C THR A 150 -53.37 38.94 -12.99
N GLU A 151 -54.39 39.56 -13.60
CA GLU A 151 -54.86 39.42 -14.99
C GLU A 151 -55.84 38.24 -15.21
N THR A 152 -57.17 38.43 -15.24
CA THR A 152 -57.89 39.33 -16.16
C THR A 152 -59.36 39.48 -15.72
N ASN A 153 -59.87 40.72 -15.75
CA ASN A 153 -61.26 41.19 -15.88
C ASN A 153 -62.39 40.49 -15.13
#